data_AF-A0A0J8FRJ3-F1
#
_entry.id   AF-A0A0J8FRJ3-F1
#
_cell.length_a   1.000
_cell.length_b   1.000
_cell.length_c   1.000
_cell.angle_alpha   90.00
_cell.angle_beta   90.00
_cell.angle_gamma   90.00
#
_symmetry.space_group_name_H-M   'P 1'
#
loop_
_entity.id
_entity.type
_entity.pdbx_description
1 polymer ?
#
loop_
_entity_poly.entity_id
_entity_poly.type
_entity_poly.pdbx_seq_one_letter_code
_entity_poly.pdbx_strand_id
1 'polypeptide(L)'
;MEELIQGLDGPRTAQQELFYDLEDAAAVIGWSVVELTALAASDKTPGEAVALMKICALLAAQQERIGAYAGEVRDQRIVRSEVDG
;
A
#
# COMPACT_ATOMS: atom_id res chain seq x y z
N MET A 1 15.04 -25.85 7.47
CA MET A 1 15.09 -24.59 6.70
C MET A 1 14.65 -24.80 5.25
N GLU A 2 14.81 -26.00 4.68
CA GLU A 2 14.25 -26.37 3.35
C GLU A 2 12.72 -26.53 3.33
N GLU A 3 12.08 -26.97 4.41
CA GLU A 3 10.62 -27.12 4.46
C GLU A 3 9.85 -25.77 4.47
N LEU A 4 10.54 -24.66 4.77
CA LEU A 4 9.93 -23.31 4.75
C LEU A 4 9.80 -22.73 3.33
N ILE A 5 10.40 -23.36 2.33
CA ILE A 5 10.45 -22.88 0.94
C ILE A 5 9.55 -23.74 0.02
N GLN A 6 8.85 -24.76 0.53
CA GLN A 6 8.00 -25.64 -0.29
C GLN A 6 6.58 -25.11 -0.56
N GLY A 7 6.33 -23.81 -0.36
CA GLY A 7 5.03 -23.18 -0.61
C GLY A 7 5.05 -21.98 -1.53
N LEU A 8 6.22 -21.60 -2.06
CA LEU A 8 6.39 -20.36 -2.84
C LEU A 8 6.21 -20.55 -4.37
N ASP A 9 6.21 -21.79 -4.86
CA ASP A 9 6.16 -22.12 -6.30
C ASP A 9 4.77 -22.61 -6.79
N GLY A 10 3.75 -22.59 -5.93
CA GLY A 10 2.36 -22.88 -6.32
C GLY A 10 1.59 -21.63 -6.78
N PRO A 11 0.48 -21.77 -7.54
CA PRO A 11 -0.38 -20.62 -7.87
C PRO A 11 -0.84 -19.93 -6.58
N ARG A 12 -0.77 -18.60 -6.55
CA ARG A 12 -1.15 -17.80 -5.39
C ARG A 12 -2.63 -18.02 -5.09
N THR A 13 -2.96 -18.13 -3.81
CA THR A 13 -4.37 -18.07 -3.37
C THR A 13 -4.93 -16.66 -3.61
N ALA A 14 -6.25 -16.53 -3.74
CA ALA A 14 -6.91 -15.22 -3.88
C ALA A 14 -6.57 -14.26 -2.73
N GLN A 15 -6.32 -14.79 -1.54
CA GLN A 15 -5.89 -14.00 -0.38
C GLN A 15 -4.44 -13.51 -0.50
N GLN A 16 -3.53 -14.34 -1.02
CA GLN A 16 -2.16 -13.94 -1.30
C GLN A 16 -2.09 -12.91 -2.43
N GLU A 17 -2.87 -13.07 -3.50
CA GLU A 17 -2.96 -12.07 -4.57
C GLU A 17 -3.43 -10.72 -4.03
N LEU A 18 -4.53 -10.71 -3.27
CA LEU A 18 -5.02 -9.49 -2.62
C LEU A 18 -3.99 -8.86 -1.69
N PHE A 19 -3.25 -9.67 -0.91
CA PHE A 19 -2.18 -9.16 -0.05
C PHE A 19 -1.12 -8.41 -0.85
N TYR A 20 -0.61 -9.02 -1.92
CA TYR A 20 0.44 -8.41 -2.74
C TYR A 20 -0.05 -7.16 -3.49
N ASP A 21 -1.29 -7.16 -3.99
CA ASP A 21 -1.88 -5.99 -4.65
C ASP A 21 -2.00 -4.80 -3.69
N LEU A 22 -2.37 -5.05 -2.43
CA LEU A 22 -2.45 -4.02 -1.39
C LEU A 22 -1.06 -3.49 -1.01
N GLU A 23 -0.07 -4.37 -0.85
CA GLU A 23 1.32 -3.96 -0.59
C GLU A 23 1.90 -3.12 -1.74
N ASP A 24 1.68 -3.52 -2.99
CA ASP A 24 2.14 -2.78 -4.18
C ASP A 24 1.48 -1.39 -4.25
N ALA A 25 0.15 -1.33 -4.07
CA ALA A 25 -0.57 -0.06 -4.03
C ALA A 25 -0.05 0.87 -2.90
N ALA A 26 0.22 0.32 -1.72
CA ALA A 26 0.82 1.09 -0.62
C ALA A 26 2.22 1.62 -0.99
N ALA A 27 3.06 0.80 -1.62
CA ALA A 27 4.40 1.20 -2.05
C ALA A 27 4.35 2.33 -3.10
N VAL A 28 3.47 2.21 -4.10
CA VAL A 28 3.28 3.24 -5.15
C VAL A 28 2.82 4.57 -4.54
N ILE A 29 1.88 4.55 -3.59
CA ILE A 29 1.43 5.77 -2.90
C ILE A 29 2.59 6.38 -2.10
N GLY A 30 3.35 5.56 -1.38
CA GLY A 30 4.50 6.03 -0.60
C GLY A 30 5.56 6.73 -1.45
N TRP A 31 5.92 6.14 -2.58
CA TRP A 31 6.85 6.78 -3.52
C TRP A 31 6.27 8.09 -4.07
N SER A 32 5.00 8.10 -4.47
CA SER A 32 4.33 9.30 -4.99
C SER A 32 4.31 10.45 -3.99
N VAL A 33 4.10 10.17 -2.69
CA VAL A 33 4.13 11.17 -1.62
C VAL A 33 5.50 11.82 -1.49
N VAL A 34 6.58 11.04 -1.58
CA VAL A 34 7.96 11.55 -1.50
C VAL A 34 8.24 12.51 -2.66
N GLU A 35 7.92 12.12 -3.89
CA GLU A 35 8.11 12.96 -5.07
C GLU A 35 7.27 14.24 -5.02
N LEU A 36 6.00 14.14 -4.64
CA LEU A 36 5.11 15.29 -4.52
C LEU A 36 5.56 16.26 -3.40
N THR A 37 6.11 15.74 -2.31
CA THR A 37 6.67 16.56 -1.23
C THR A 37 7.93 17.29 -1.68
N ALA A 38 8.80 16.62 -2.43
CA ALA A 38 9.98 17.25 -3.02
C ALA A 38 9.59 18.35 -4.01
N LEU A 39 8.57 18.10 -4.84
CA LEU A 39 8.03 19.10 -5.76
C LEU A 39 7.43 20.30 -5.01
N ALA A 40 6.66 20.06 -3.94
CA ALA A 40 6.11 21.11 -3.08
C ALA A 40 7.18 21.98 -2.43
N ALA A 41 8.36 21.41 -2.15
CA ALA A 41 9.50 22.13 -1.59
C ALA A 41 10.27 22.97 -2.64
N SER A 42 10.04 22.76 -3.94
CA SER A 42 10.88 23.29 -5.02
C SER A 42 10.45 24.64 -5.63
N ASP A 43 9.22 25.13 -5.48
CA ASP A 43 8.71 26.40 -6.08
C ASP A 43 7.31 26.75 -5.52
N LYS A 44 6.68 27.95 -5.57
CA LYS A 44 7.08 29.37 -5.65
C LYS A 44 6.00 30.28 -4.99
N THR A 45 4.84 29.75 -4.58
CA THR A 45 3.89 30.44 -3.69
C THR A 45 3.74 29.65 -2.37
N PRO A 46 3.84 30.31 -1.20
CA PRO A 46 3.75 29.61 0.08
C PRO A 46 2.42 28.87 0.31
N GLY A 47 1.32 29.39 -0.25
CA GLY A 47 -0.02 28.83 -0.03
C GLY A 47 -0.25 27.51 -0.76
N GLU A 48 0.14 27.42 -2.03
CA GLU A 48 -0.04 26.21 -2.85
C GLU A 48 0.89 25.09 -2.37
N ALA A 49 2.12 25.42 -1.97
CA ALA A 49 3.05 24.48 -1.37
C ALA A 49 2.48 23.86 -0.07
N VAL A 50 1.90 24.68 0.81
CA VAL A 50 1.25 24.18 2.04
C VAL A 50 0.04 23.30 1.73
N ALA A 51 -0.77 23.65 0.74
CA ALA A 51 -1.90 22.81 0.32
C ALA A 51 -1.42 21.46 -0.24
N LEU A 52 -0.36 21.44 -1.05
CA LEU A 52 0.22 20.22 -1.60
C LEU A 52 0.83 19.33 -0.50
N MET A 53 1.54 19.90 0.48
CA MET A 53 2.03 19.15 1.63
C MET A 53 0.91 18.51 2.45
N LYS A 54 -0.24 19.19 2.60
CA LYS A 54 -1.42 18.60 3.25
C LYS A 54 -1.98 17.42 2.47
N ILE A 55 -2.02 17.51 1.14
CA ILE A 55 -2.43 16.40 0.27
C ILE A 55 -1.45 15.22 0.43
N CYS A 56 -0.14 15.49 0.44
CA CYS A 56 0.89 14.47 0.68
C CYS A 56 0.68 13.76 2.03
N ALA A 57 0.39 14.51 3.10
CA ALA A 57 0.10 13.93 4.41
C ALA A 57 -1.17 13.05 4.41
N LEU A 58 -2.22 13.45 3.70
CA LEU A 58 -3.45 12.64 3.57
C LEU A 58 -3.20 11.33 2.82
N LEU A 59 -2.39 11.37 1.76
CA LEU A 59 -1.99 10.20 0.99
C LEU A 59 -1.11 9.26 1.81
N ALA A 60 -0.16 9.79 2.59
CA ALA A 60 0.64 9.01 3.53
C ALA A 60 -0.24 8.27 4.56
N ALA A 61 -1.26 8.95 5.09
CA ALA A 61 -2.23 8.30 5.98
C ALA A 61 -3.03 7.19 5.28
N GLN A 62 -3.35 7.33 3.98
CA GLN A 62 -3.99 6.24 3.23
C GLN A 62 -3.02 5.08 2.97
N GLN A 63 -1.76 5.35 2.66
CA GLN A 63 -0.72 4.34 2.54
C GLN A 63 -0.63 3.47 3.81
N GLU A 64 -0.55 4.10 4.99
CA GLU A 64 -0.48 3.38 6.27
C GLU A 64 -1.71 2.48 6.48
N ARG A 65 -2.90 2.98 6.15
CA ARG A 65 -4.15 2.19 6.26
C ARG A 65 -4.16 0.98 5.32
N ILE A 66 -3.70 1.16 4.08
CA ILE A 66 -3.63 0.06 3.11
C ILE A 66 -2.62 -1.00 3.57
N GLY A 67 -1.44 -0.58 4.06
CA GLY A 67 -0.46 -1.52 4.65
C GLY A 67 -1.00 -2.26 5.88
N ALA A 68 -1.81 -1.60 6.71
CA ALA A 68 -2.50 -2.28 7.82
C ALA A 68 -3.47 -3.36 7.31
N TYR A 69 -4.28 -3.07 6.28
CA TYR A 69 -5.17 -4.07 5.68
C TYR A 69 -4.41 -5.23 5.04
N ALA A 70 -3.28 -4.96 4.37
CA ALA A 70 -2.41 -6.01 3.89
C ALA A 70 -1.94 -6.91 5.05
N GLY A 71 -1.53 -6.33 6.18
CA GLY A 71 -1.23 -7.09 7.39
C GLY A 71 -2.38 -7.98 7.88
N GLU A 72 -3.61 -7.47 7.88
CA GLU A 72 -4.80 -8.25 8.26
C GLU A 72 -5.13 -9.37 7.28
N VAL A 73 -4.91 -9.17 5.98
CA VAL A 73 -5.06 -10.21 4.94
C VAL A 73 -4.01 -11.30 5.14
N ARG A 74 -2.74 -10.94 5.39
CA ARG A 74 -1.66 -11.90 5.69
C ARG A 74 -1.98 -12.73 6.93
N ASP A 75 -2.54 -12.11 7.97
CA ASP A 75 -2.90 -12.79 9.22
C ASP A 75 -4.25 -13.55 9.12
N GLN A 76 -4.84 -13.62 7.93
CA GLN A 76 -6.14 -14.24 7.63
C GLN A 76 -7.33 -13.68 8.41
N ARG A 77 -7.22 -12.44 8.90
CA ARG A 77 -8.30 -11.74 9.62
C ARG A 77 -9.32 -11.11 8.66
N ILE A 78 -8.88 -10.75 7.46
CA ILE A 78 -9.75 -10.37 6.35
C ILE A 78 -9.82 -11.54 5.38
N VAL A 79 -11.01 -12.12 5.25
CA VAL A 79 -11.34 -13.11 4.23
C VAL A 79 -12.26 -12.42 3.22
N ARG A 80 -11.77 -12.15 2.00
CA ARG A 80 -12.70 -11.93 0.89
C ARG A 80 -13.35 -13.29 0.68
N SER A 81 -14.66 -13.41 0.93
CA SER A 81 -15.38 -14.62 0.59
C SER A 81 -15.07 -14.96 -0.86
N GLU A 82 -14.66 -16.20 -1.13
CA GLU A 82 -14.89 -16.76 -2.45
C GLU A 82 -16.38 -16.54 -2.70
N VAL A 83 -16.71 -15.85 -3.79
CA VAL A 83 -18.09 -15.87 -4.26
C VAL A 83 -18.38 -17.34 -4.51
N ASP A 84 -19.17 -17.96 -3.63
CA ASP A 84 -19.87 -19.19 -3.95
C ASP A 84 -20.69 -18.88 -5.22
N GLY A 85 -20.26 -19.46 -6.34
CA GLY A 85 -20.85 -19.32 -7.66
C GLY A 85 -20.05 -20.04 -8.73
#